data_AF-A0A1B6L3A5-F1
#
_entry.id   AF-A0A1B6L3A5-F1
#
_cell.length_a   1.000
_cell.length_b   1.000
_cell.length_c   1.000
_cell.angle_alpha   90.00
_cell.angle_beta   90.00
_cell.angle_gamma   90.00
#
_symmetry.space_group_name_H-M   'P 1'
#
loop_
_entity.id
_entity.type
_entity.pdbx_description
1 polymer ?
#
loop_
_entity_poly.entity_id
_entity_poly.type
_entity_poly.pdbx_seq_one_letter_code
_entity_poly.pdbx_strand_id
1 'polypeptide(L)'
;MALATDSIQKWMFWKRRRHLVTFLAFLGFINVYTLRVNMSIAIVAMNSPYNVTMDNGTVVEGQDFNWDSKTRGVILSSFFYGYLFTQILGGWLGARLGGSRVFGVGIAVTALLTLLIPLVANISFSLLVAIRVIEGIFEDTNEEEQNDNAGKVLSEASKYTWLNRAHGRLSLF
;
A
#
# COMPACT_ATOMS: atom_id res chain seq x y z
N MET A 1 26.50 -32.19 18.64
CA MET A 1 25.19 -32.68 18.17
C MET A 1 24.05 -31.70 18.48
N ALA A 2 23.91 -31.20 19.71
CA ALA A 2 22.86 -30.22 20.09
C ALA A 2 22.90 -28.86 19.34
N LEU A 3 24.08 -28.38 18.97
CA LEU A 3 24.21 -27.11 18.21
C LEU A 3 23.73 -27.22 16.75
N ALA A 4 23.76 -28.42 16.17
CA ALA A 4 23.32 -28.66 14.79
C ALA A 4 21.79 -28.79 14.70
N THR A 5 21.16 -29.36 15.73
CA THR A 5 19.68 -29.44 15.80
C THR A 5 19.06 -28.05 16.00
N ASP A 6 19.69 -27.18 16.80
CA ASP A 6 19.20 -25.81 17.03
C ASP A 6 19.28 -24.93 15.76
N SER A 7 20.33 -25.07 14.95
CA SER A 7 20.48 -24.31 13.71
C SER A 7 19.50 -24.77 12.62
N ILE A 8 19.27 -26.08 12.50
CA ILE A 8 18.31 -26.66 11.55
C ILE A 8 16.86 -26.30 11.92
N GLN A 9 16.51 -26.34 13.21
CA GLN A 9 15.19 -25.97 13.70
C GLN A 9 14.90 -24.47 13.49
N LYS A 10 15.88 -23.60 13.76
CA LYS A 10 15.80 -22.16 13.43
C LYS A 10 15.64 -21.93 11.92
N TRP A 11 16.36 -22.68 11.08
CA TRP A 11 16.26 -22.57 9.62
C TRP A 11 14.88 -22.97 9.09
N MET A 12 14.31 -24.09 9.55
CA MET A 12 12.97 -24.54 9.17
C MET A 12 11.88 -23.55 9.60
N PHE A 13 12.01 -22.99 10.81
CA PHE A 13 11.13 -21.95 11.33
C PHE A 13 11.19 -20.66 10.49
N TRP A 14 12.39 -20.24 10.07
CA TRP A 14 12.58 -19.09 9.19
C TRP A 14 12.07 -19.34 7.76
N LYS A 15 12.24 -20.55 7.22
CA LYS A 15 11.77 -20.93 5.88
C LYS A 15 10.25 -20.84 5.76
N ARG A 16 9.51 -21.32 6.78
CA ARG A 16 8.03 -21.27 6.81
C ARG A 16 7.48 -19.84 6.99
N ARG A 17 8.14 -18.99 7.76
CA ARG A 17 7.74 -17.58 7.94
C ARG A 17 8.00 -16.71 6.71
N ARG A 18 9.04 -16.98 5.92
CA ARG A 18 9.32 -16.23 4.68
C ARG A 18 8.14 -16.28 3.71
N HIS A 19 7.61 -17.47 3.43
CA HIS A 19 6.47 -17.61 2.51
C HIS A 19 5.22 -16.87 2.97
N LEU A 20 4.97 -16.86 4.29
CA LEU A 20 3.82 -16.16 4.87
C LEU A 20 3.96 -14.62 4.72
N VAL A 21 5.16 -14.08 4.97
CA VAL A 21 5.44 -12.64 4.79
C VAL A 21 5.37 -12.25 3.30
N THR A 22 5.92 -13.07 2.39
CA THR A 22 5.83 -12.80 0.95
C THR A 22 4.38 -12.86 0.45
N PHE A 23 3.58 -13.80 0.94
CA PHE A 23 2.15 -13.88 0.60
C PHE A 23 1.35 -12.69 1.13
N LEU A 24 1.62 -12.24 2.36
CA LEU A 24 0.99 -11.03 2.91
C LEU A 24 1.42 -9.77 2.17
N ALA A 25 2.69 -9.66 1.78
CA ALA A 25 3.18 -8.55 0.96
C ALA A 25 2.52 -8.52 -0.42
N PHE A 26 2.37 -9.69 -1.05
CA PHE A 26 1.65 -9.81 -2.32
C PHE A 26 0.18 -9.39 -2.20
N LEU A 27 -0.51 -9.83 -1.15
CA LEU A 27 -1.88 -9.39 -0.84
C LEU A 27 -1.96 -7.88 -0.59
N GLY A 28 -1.00 -7.32 0.13
CA GLY A 28 -0.89 -5.88 0.38
C GLY A 28 -0.78 -5.08 -0.91
N PHE A 29 0.06 -5.53 -1.84
CA PHE A 29 0.26 -4.87 -3.13
C PHE A 29 -1.01 -4.89 -3.99
N ILE A 30 -1.73 -6.02 -4.02
CA ILE A 30 -3.03 -6.11 -4.70
C ILE A 30 -4.04 -5.17 -4.06
N ASN A 31 -4.06 -5.09 -2.73
CA ASN A 31 -4.98 -4.23 -2.00
C ASN A 31 -4.77 -2.75 -2.35
N VAL A 32 -3.53 -2.26 -2.26
CA VAL A 32 -3.17 -0.87 -2.61
C VAL A 32 -3.55 -0.54 -4.05
N TYR A 33 -3.22 -1.42 -5.00
CA TYR A 33 -3.57 -1.21 -6.41
C TYR A 33 -5.10 -1.14 -6.62
N THR A 34 -5.84 -1.99 -5.93
CA THR A 34 -7.32 -2.02 -5.99
C THR A 34 -7.92 -0.75 -5.41
N LEU A 35 -7.42 -0.26 -4.27
CA LEU A 35 -7.85 0.99 -3.66
C LEU A 35 -7.65 2.17 -4.62
N ARG A 36 -6.49 2.23 -5.29
CA ARG A 36 -6.19 3.27 -6.29
C ARG A 36 -7.18 3.26 -7.47
N VAL A 37 -7.58 2.09 -7.95
CA VAL A 37 -8.59 1.97 -9.03
C VAL A 37 -9.99 2.33 -8.53
N ASN A 38 -10.36 1.89 -7.33
CA ASN A 38 -11.68 2.15 -6.75
C ASN A 38 -11.96 3.65 -6.62
N MET A 39 -10.94 4.47 -6.31
CA MET A 39 -11.12 5.92 -6.18
C MET A 39 -11.50 6.64 -7.48
N SER A 40 -10.99 6.17 -8.63
CA SER A 40 -11.35 6.73 -9.93
C SER A 40 -12.78 6.35 -10.34
N ILE A 41 -13.28 5.20 -9.89
CA ILE A 41 -14.65 4.76 -10.14
C ILE A 41 -15.61 5.46 -9.16
N ALA A 42 -15.25 5.54 -7.88
CA ALA A 42 -16.05 6.14 -6.82
C ALA A 42 -16.36 7.62 -7.10
N ILE A 43 -15.38 8.39 -7.61
CA ILE A 43 -15.60 9.82 -7.90
C ILE A 43 -16.60 10.04 -9.04
N VAL A 44 -16.68 9.11 -9.99
CA VAL A 44 -17.66 9.14 -11.07
C VAL A 44 -19.02 8.74 -10.51
N ALA A 45 -19.09 7.63 -9.77
CA ALA A 45 -20.33 7.14 -9.18
C ALA A 45 -20.99 8.16 -8.23
N MET A 46 -20.21 8.87 -7.42
CA MET A 46 -20.70 9.93 -6.52
C MET A 46 -21.25 11.17 -7.24
N ASN A 47 -20.97 11.31 -8.54
CA ASN A 47 -21.35 12.48 -9.33
C ASN A 47 -22.36 12.14 -10.43
N SER A 48 -22.63 10.86 -10.67
CA SER A 48 -23.58 10.41 -11.66
C SER A 48 -25.00 10.82 -11.23
N PRO A 49 -25.75 11.57 -12.07
CA PRO A 49 -27.15 11.87 -11.79
C PRO A 49 -27.97 10.57 -11.82
N TYR A 50 -28.92 10.45 -10.91
CA TYR A 50 -29.85 9.32 -10.85
C TYR A 50 -31.29 9.81 -10.87
N ASN A 51 -32.16 9.04 -11.53
CA ASN A 51 -33.56 9.39 -11.69
C ASN A 51 -34.37 8.76 -10.56
N VAL A 52 -34.99 9.59 -9.73
CA VAL A 52 -35.92 9.15 -8.68
C VAL A 52 -37.34 9.33 -9.20
N THR A 53 -38.03 8.23 -9.45
CA THR A 53 -39.48 8.23 -9.72
C THR A 53 -40.21 8.38 -8.39
N MET A 54 -40.92 9.49 -8.20
CA MET A 54 -41.82 9.66 -7.05
C MET A 54 -43.13 8.90 -7.30
N ASP A 55 -43.88 8.58 -6.23
CA ASP A 55 -45.17 7.88 -6.29
C ASP A 55 -46.22 8.60 -7.17
N ASN A 56 -46.01 9.90 -7.45
CA ASN A 56 -46.84 10.73 -8.31
C ASN A 56 -46.47 10.65 -9.82
N GLY A 57 -45.62 9.69 -10.22
CA GLY A 57 -45.21 9.47 -11.62
C GLY A 57 -44.22 10.49 -12.19
N THR A 58 -43.74 11.43 -11.37
CA THR A 58 -42.76 12.45 -11.75
C THR A 58 -41.34 11.92 -11.55
N VAL A 59 -40.50 12.08 -12.57
CA VAL A 59 -39.08 11.73 -12.52
C VAL A 59 -38.29 12.96 -12.11
N VAL A 60 -37.64 12.92 -10.94
CA VAL A 60 -36.75 13.98 -10.46
C VAL A 60 -35.32 13.50 -10.58
N GLU A 61 -34.45 14.28 -11.22
CA GLU A 61 -33.02 14.00 -11.25
C GLU A 61 -32.39 14.40 -9.92
N GLY A 62 -31.86 13.42 -9.19
CA GLY A 62 -31.04 13.61 -8.00
C GLY A 62 -29.56 13.55 -8.35
N GLN A 63 -28.76 14.40 -7.72
CA GLN A 63 -27.30 14.36 -7.80
C GLN A 63 -26.72 14.55 -6.41
N ASP A 64 -25.95 13.58 -5.91
CA ASP A 64 -25.40 13.62 -4.56
C ASP A 64 -24.30 14.68 -4.42
N PHE A 65 -23.44 14.81 -5.45
CA PHE A 65 -22.39 15.82 -5.49
C PHE A 65 -22.26 16.48 -6.86
N ASN A 66 -22.52 17.79 -6.93
CA ASN A 66 -22.28 18.58 -8.14
C ASN A 66 -20.82 19.08 -8.23
N TRP A 67 -19.86 18.14 -8.28
CA TRP A 67 -18.45 18.51 -8.53
C TRP A 67 -18.18 18.68 -10.02
N ASP A 68 -17.69 19.86 -10.41
CA ASP A 68 -17.20 20.09 -11.77
C ASP A 68 -15.99 19.20 -12.10
N SER A 69 -15.72 19.00 -13.39
CA SER A 69 -14.59 18.22 -13.89
C SER A 69 -13.25 18.69 -13.32
N LYS A 70 -13.08 20.00 -13.10
CA LYS A 70 -11.88 20.56 -12.45
C LYS A 70 -11.72 20.07 -11.01
N THR A 71 -12.81 20.05 -10.24
CA THR A 71 -12.84 19.63 -8.84
C THR A 71 -12.52 18.14 -8.70
N ARG A 72 -13.04 17.31 -9.60
CA ARG A 72 -12.70 15.88 -9.69
C ARG A 72 -11.21 15.68 -9.98
N GLY A 73 -10.68 16.45 -10.92
CA GLY A 73 -9.26 16.45 -11.27
C GLY A 73 -8.36 16.82 -10.08
N VAL A 74 -8.75 17.81 -9.28
CA VAL A 74 -8.02 18.21 -8.07
C VAL A 74 -8.02 17.10 -7.01
N ILE A 75 -9.14 16.42 -6.79
CA ILE A 75 -9.20 15.28 -5.85
C ILE A 75 -8.27 14.17 -6.32
N LEU A 76 -8.29 13.83 -7.61
CA LEU A 76 -7.43 12.79 -8.17
C LEU A 76 -5.94 13.18 -8.12
N SER A 77 -5.60 14.43 -8.44
CA SER A 77 -4.22 14.92 -8.46
C SER A 77 -3.65 15.14 -7.05
N SER A 78 -4.50 15.45 -6.06
CA SER A 78 -4.07 15.71 -4.67
C SER A 78 -3.29 14.56 -4.04
N PHE A 79 -3.67 13.33 -4.35
CA PHE A 79 -2.93 12.13 -3.96
C PHE A 79 -1.48 12.16 -4.46
N PHE A 80 -1.27 12.55 -5.73
CA PHE A 80 0.05 12.57 -6.34
C PHE A 80 0.96 13.66 -5.74
N TYR A 81 0.41 14.77 -5.24
CA TYR A 81 1.21 15.77 -4.55
C TYR A 81 1.81 15.21 -3.24
N GLY A 82 1.05 14.43 -2.48
CA GLY A 82 1.56 13.74 -1.29
C GLY A 82 2.62 12.70 -1.63
N TYR A 83 2.37 11.90 -2.67
CA TYR A 83 3.30 10.89 -3.16
C TYR A 83 4.64 11.50 -3.62
N LEU A 84 4.60 12.55 -4.47
CA LEU A 84 5.80 13.22 -4.96
C LEU A 84 6.62 13.90 -3.85
N PHE A 85 5.94 14.50 -2.87
CA PHE A 85 6.62 15.12 -1.73
C PHE A 85 7.43 14.08 -0.94
N THR A 86 6.87 12.89 -0.79
CA THR A 86 7.47 11.80 -0.03
C THR A 86 8.59 11.14 -0.82
N GLN A 87 8.47 10.97 -2.14
CA GLN A 87 9.56 10.45 -2.99
C GLN A 87 10.86 11.26 -2.88
N ILE A 88 10.76 12.58 -2.73
CA ILE A 88 11.93 13.45 -2.56
C ILE A 88 12.56 13.24 -1.17
N LEU A 89 11.76 12.90 -0.17
CA LEU A 89 12.18 12.67 1.23
C LEU A 89 12.49 11.20 1.56
N GLY A 90 12.06 10.26 0.72
CA GLY A 90 12.04 8.82 0.98
C GLY A 90 13.42 8.27 1.30
N GLY A 91 14.44 8.69 0.54
CA GLY A 91 15.81 8.24 0.74
C GLY A 91 16.39 8.49 2.14
N TRP A 92 15.83 9.42 2.91
CA TRP A 92 16.18 9.64 4.33
C TRP A 92 15.32 8.82 5.31
N LEU A 93 14.04 8.62 5.00
CA LEU A 93 13.08 7.88 5.83
C LEU A 93 13.32 6.37 5.80
N GLY A 94 13.67 5.80 4.63
CA GLY A 94 13.98 4.38 4.46
C GLY A 94 15.17 3.90 5.31
N ALA A 95 16.07 4.80 5.72
CA ALA A 95 17.21 4.45 6.56
C ALA A 95 16.86 4.27 8.06
N ARG A 96 15.69 4.74 8.52
CA ARG A 96 15.39 4.91 9.96
C ARG A 96 14.27 4.02 10.50
N LEU A 97 13.42 3.48 9.64
CA LEU A 97 12.20 2.77 10.05
C LEU A 97 12.36 1.25 9.88
N GLY A 98 11.91 0.49 10.88
CA GLY A 98 11.99 -0.97 10.89
C GLY A 98 10.80 -1.58 10.14
N GLY A 99 11.01 -2.04 8.91
CA GLY A 99 9.92 -2.14 7.95
C GLY A 99 8.81 -3.14 8.09
N SER A 100 9.10 -4.31 8.62
CA SER A 100 8.14 -5.41 8.52
C SER A 100 6.84 -5.13 9.28
N ARG A 101 6.87 -4.27 10.30
CA ARG A 101 5.67 -3.82 11.03
C ARG A 101 5.09 -2.52 10.46
N VAL A 102 5.94 -1.61 10.00
CA VAL A 102 5.52 -0.33 9.42
C VAL A 102 4.70 -0.55 8.15
N PHE A 103 5.13 -1.48 7.30
CA PHE A 103 4.41 -1.85 6.08
C PHE A 103 2.98 -2.36 6.34
N GLY A 104 2.82 -3.28 7.31
CA GLY A 104 1.50 -3.82 7.65
C GLY A 104 0.58 -2.78 8.29
N VAL A 105 1.12 -1.92 9.17
CA VAL A 105 0.35 -0.83 9.79
C VAL A 105 0.00 0.23 8.77
N GLY A 106 0.92 0.59 7.87
CA GLY A 106 0.68 1.59 6.84
C GLY A 106 -0.42 1.18 5.87
N ILE A 107 -0.44 -0.08 5.41
CA ILE A 107 -1.54 -0.58 4.57
C ILE A 107 -2.87 -0.57 5.34
N ALA A 108 -2.88 -0.99 6.60
CA ALA A 108 -4.09 -0.99 7.42
C ALA A 108 -4.64 0.43 7.62
N VAL A 109 -3.75 1.40 7.87
CA VAL A 109 -4.10 2.82 8.00
C VAL A 109 -4.63 3.36 6.68
N THR A 110 -3.94 3.15 5.55
CA THR A 110 -4.41 3.59 4.22
C THR A 110 -5.79 3.00 3.90
N ALA A 111 -6.00 1.71 4.14
CA ALA A 111 -7.30 1.08 3.91
C ALA A 111 -8.42 1.67 4.79
N LEU A 112 -8.13 1.99 6.06
CA LEU A 112 -9.09 2.66 6.94
C LEU A 112 -9.41 4.08 6.48
N LEU A 113 -8.40 4.87 6.06
CA LEU A 113 -8.62 6.19 5.49
C LEU A 113 -9.50 6.11 4.24
N THR A 114 -9.26 5.13 3.35
CA THR A 114 -10.06 4.97 2.13
C THR A 114 -11.52 4.62 2.43
N LEU A 115 -11.79 3.80 3.46
CA LEU A 115 -13.15 3.54 3.93
C LEU A 115 -13.85 4.77 4.52
N LEU A 116 -13.09 5.71 5.07
CA LEU A 116 -13.61 6.98 5.61
C LEU A 116 -13.95 8.00 4.51
N ILE A 117 -13.43 7.84 3.29
CA ILE A 117 -13.66 8.78 2.18
C ILE A 117 -15.13 9.04 1.85
N PRO A 118 -16.02 8.04 1.68
CA PRO A 118 -17.44 8.31 1.44
C PRO A 118 -18.10 9.10 2.58
N LEU A 119 -17.67 8.91 3.84
CA LEU A 119 -18.18 9.66 4.97
C LEU A 119 -17.70 11.12 4.94
N VAL A 120 -16.40 11.33 4.66
CA VAL A 120 -15.79 12.67 4.66
C VAL A 120 -16.19 13.48 3.44
N ALA A 121 -16.47 12.82 2.30
CA ALA A 121 -16.99 13.46 1.10
C ALA A 121 -18.28 14.25 1.36
N ASN A 122 -19.14 13.76 2.25
CA ASN A 122 -20.39 14.42 2.65
C ASN A 122 -20.17 15.62 3.60
N ILE A 123 -19.01 15.72 4.27
CA ILE A 123 -18.74 16.75 5.27
C ILE A 123 -18.03 17.95 4.64
N SER A 124 -16.92 17.72 3.94
CA SER A 124 -16.12 18.80 3.36
C SER A 124 -15.19 18.34 2.26
N PHE A 125 -15.20 19.08 1.15
CA PHE A 125 -14.25 18.94 0.06
C PHE A 125 -12.78 19.12 0.52
N SER A 126 -12.52 20.06 1.43
CA SER A 126 -11.16 20.33 1.91
C SER A 126 -10.61 19.18 2.75
N LEU A 127 -11.45 18.54 3.57
CA LEU A 127 -11.05 17.35 4.33
C LEU A 127 -10.79 16.15 3.42
N LEU A 128 -11.59 16.00 2.37
CA LEU A 128 -11.37 14.97 1.36
C LEU A 128 -10.00 15.11 0.70
N VAL A 129 -9.63 16.32 0.28
CA VAL A 129 -8.30 16.61 -0.30
C VAL A 129 -7.19 16.35 0.70
N ALA A 130 -7.36 16.74 1.97
CA ALA A 130 -6.36 16.49 3.01
C ALA A 130 -6.11 14.99 3.23
N ILE A 131 -7.18 14.18 3.30
CA ILE A 131 -7.08 12.72 3.41
C ILE A 131 -6.34 12.12 2.23
N ARG A 132 -6.61 12.58 1.00
CA ARG A 132 -5.92 12.10 -0.20
C ARG A 132 -4.42 12.39 -0.20
N VAL A 133 -4.02 13.58 0.25
CA VAL A 133 -2.60 13.92 0.40
C VAL A 133 -1.94 12.99 1.43
N ILE A 134 -2.61 12.74 2.55
CA ILE A 134 -2.13 11.84 3.60
C ILE A 134 -2.00 10.40 3.07
N GLU A 135 -2.99 9.89 2.34
CA GLU A 135 -2.92 8.56 1.70
C GLU A 135 -1.71 8.44 0.77
N GLY A 136 -1.43 9.46 -0.05
CA GLY A 136 -0.26 9.48 -0.93
C GLY A 136 1.07 9.38 -0.18
N ILE A 137 1.17 10.00 0.99
CA ILE A 137 2.35 9.94 1.87
C ILE A 137 2.53 8.54 2.45
N PHE A 138 1.45 7.94 2.95
CA PHE A 138 1.51 6.59 3.52
C PHE A 138 1.79 5.53 2.46
N GLU A 139 1.24 5.67 1.25
CA GLU A 139 1.47 4.71 0.15
C GLU A 139 2.95 4.67 -0.28
N ASP A 140 3.58 5.83 -0.47
CA ASP A 140 5.01 5.91 -0.85
C ASP A 140 5.92 5.29 0.22
N THR A 141 5.64 5.57 1.50
CA THR A 141 6.40 5.00 2.63
C THR A 141 6.29 3.46 2.68
N ASN A 142 5.13 2.91 2.30
CA ASN A 142 4.94 1.46 2.24
C ASN A 142 5.73 0.82 1.09
N GLU A 143 5.75 1.45 -0.08
CA GLU A 143 6.47 0.95 -1.26
C GLU A 143 7.99 0.95 -1.04
N GLU A 144 8.55 2.02 -0.47
CA GLU A 144 9.98 2.14 -0.20
C GLU A 144 10.46 1.09 0.81
N GLU A 145 9.68 0.87 1.87
CA GLU A 145 10.01 -0.11 2.89
C GLU A 145 9.88 -1.55 2.39
N GLN A 146 8.90 -1.82 1.52
CA GLN A 146 8.82 -3.11 0.85
C GLN A 146 10.08 -3.38 0.01
N ASN A 147 10.61 -2.35 -0.66
CA ASN A 147 11.83 -2.43 -1.47
C ASN A 147 13.08 -2.68 -0.60
N ASP A 148 13.23 -2.00 0.53
CA ASP A 148 14.35 -2.24 1.45
C ASP A 148 14.32 -3.65 2.08
N ASN A 149 13.13 -4.12 2.47
CA ASN A 149 12.98 -5.49 2.98
C ASN A 149 13.29 -6.54 1.90
N ALA A 150 12.89 -6.30 0.65
CA ALA A 150 13.29 -7.15 -0.46
C ALA A 150 14.81 -7.15 -0.68
N GLY A 151 15.46 -5.98 -0.62
CA GLY A 151 16.90 -5.82 -0.72
C GLY A 151 17.68 -6.61 0.35
N LYS A 152 17.25 -6.53 1.61
CA LYS A 152 17.82 -7.32 2.72
C LYS A 152 17.70 -8.82 2.49
N VAL A 153 16.54 -9.28 2.03
CA VAL A 153 16.32 -10.71 1.73
C VAL A 153 17.21 -11.20 0.59
N LEU A 154 17.39 -10.40 -0.46
CA LEU A 154 18.27 -10.73 -1.60
C LEU A 154 19.75 -10.73 -1.21
N SER A 155 20.19 -9.77 -0.39
CA SER A 155 21.56 -9.73 0.15
C SER A 155 21.86 -10.99 0.97
N GLU A 156 20.96 -11.37 1.86
CA GLU A 156 21.08 -12.60 2.63
C GLU A 156 21.10 -13.82 1.71
N ALA A 157 20.16 -13.94 0.77
CA ALA A 157 20.14 -15.04 -0.20
C ALA A 157 21.47 -15.17 -0.97
N SER A 158 22.02 -14.06 -1.45
CA SER A 158 23.30 -14.00 -2.15
C SER A 158 24.45 -14.52 -1.28
N LYS A 159 24.54 -14.10 -0.01
CA LYS A 159 25.56 -14.61 0.93
C LYS A 159 25.53 -16.14 1.05
N TYR A 160 24.33 -16.74 1.14
CA TYR A 160 24.21 -18.20 1.19
C TYR A 160 24.64 -18.88 -0.11
N THR A 161 24.34 -18.29 -1.26
CA THR A 161 24.78 -18.82 -2.57
C THR A 161 26.30 -18.76 -2.72
N TRP A 162 26.92 -17.67 -2.25
CA TRP A 162 28.38 -17.51 -2.23
C TRP A 162 29.05 -18.48 -1.25
N LEU A 163 28.49 -18.65 -0.05
CA LEU A 163 29.00 -19.61 0.95
C LEU A 163 28.92 -21.05 0.45
N ASN A 164 27.80 -21.46 -0.16
CA ASN A 164 27.68 -22.78 -0.77
C ASN A 164 28.67 -22.99 -1.93
N ARG A 165 28.93 -21.95 -2.73
CA ARG A 165 29.93 -22.00 -3.80
C ARG A 165 31.36 -22.05 -3.26
N ALA A 166 31.66 -21.36 -2.18
CA ALA A 166 32.96 -21.37 -1.51
C ALA A 166 33.24 -22.73 -0.86
N HIS A 167 32.25 -23.31 -0.16
CA HIS A 167 32.37 -24.63 0.45
C HIS A 167 32.49 -25.75 -0.60
N GLY A 168 31.75 -25.70 -1.72
CA GLY A 168 31.90 -26.66 -2.82
C GLY A 168 33.25 -26.58 -3.55
N ARG A 169 33.98 -25.47 -3.42
CA ARG A 169 35.35 -25.31 -3.93
C ARG A 169 36.41 -25.87 -2.98
N LEU A 170 36.12 -25.95 -1.68
CA LEU A 170 37.02 -26.49 -0.65
C LEU A 170 36.94 -28.01 -0.53
N SER A 171 35.87 -28.65 -1.01
CA SER A 171 35.74 -30.12 -1.07
C SER A 171 36.38 -30.77 -2.30
N LEU A 172 36.98 -29.96 -3.19
CA LEU A 172 37.69 -30.40 -4.40
C LEU A 172 39.23 -30.38 -4.25
N PHE A 173 39.72 -30.07 -3.04
CA PHE A 173 41.11 -30.18 -2.61
C PHE A 173 41.16 -31.04 -1.35
#